data_AF-A0A9P6NFU5-F1
#
_entry.id   AF-A0A9P6NFU5-F1
#
_cell.length_a   1.000
_cell.length_b   1.000
_cell.length_c   1.000
_cell.angle_alpha   90.00
_cell.angle_beta   90.00
_cell.angle_gamma   90.00
#
_symmetry.space_group_name_H-M   'P 1'
#
loop_
_entity.id
_entity.type
_entity.pdbx_description
1 polymer ?
#
loop_
_entity_poly.entity_id
_entity_poly.type
_entity_poly.pdbx_seq_one_letter_code
_entity_poly.pdbx_strand_id
1 'polypeptide(L)'
;MATTAAPDDVHLARAKALQASFDRTIRNMTSHVESTSITQAFVYANPEIVNTLIEQTKTLLKHYAHDRWESLKNEKSIIELCDMFDRLEATALKHLEAGLVPHRLTRDPQLSIPPLVLQLIAPFLSHYRSVIAGQRRRNELVHAQILKQATEADRLEKDIADRMSDMKLSIEQIESVMAQQT
;
A
#
# COMPACT_ATOMS: atom_id res chain seq x y z
N MET A 1 6.56 -38.20 27.20
CA MET A 1 6.41 -36.93 27.94
C MET A 1 5.78 -35.93 26.98
N ALA A 2 4.49 -35.67 27.13
CA ALA A 2 3.78 -34.70 26.30
C ALA A 2 4.07 -33.31 26.88
N THR A 3 4.78 -32.50 26.11
CA THR A 3 4.99 -31.07 26.40
C THR A 3 3.65 -30.36 26.22
N THR A 4 2.92 -30.20 27.31
CA THR A 4 1.79 -29.28 27.40
C THR A 4 2.33 -27.87 27.27
N ALA A 5 2.18 -27.27 26.10
CA ALA A 5 2.42 -25.84 25.90
C ALA A 5 1.57 -25.06 26.91
N ALA A 6 2.18 -24.06 27.56
CA ALA A 6 1.52 -23.24 28.57
C ALA A 6 0.29 -22.54 27.98
N PRO A 7 -0.78 -22.30 28.77
CA PRO A 7 -2.02 -21.70 28.28
C PRO A 7 -1.84 -20.30 27.67
N ASP A 8 -0.73 -19.62 27.95
CA ASP A 8 -0.42 -18.30 27.39
C ASP A 8 0.09 -18.34 25.93
N ASP A 9 0.58 -19.49 25.43
CA ASP A 9 1.14 -19.59 24.07
C ASP A 9 0.09 -19.68 22.96
N VAL A 10 -1.15 -20.07 23.30
CA VAL A 10 -2.24 -20.23 22.33
C VAL A 10 -2.75 -18.87 21.83
N HIS A 11 -2.82 -17.89 22.73
CA HIS A 11 -3.38 -16.55 22.49
C HIS A 11 -2.62 -15.72 21.43
N LEU A 12 -1.41 -16.15 21.04
CA LEU A 12 -0.58 -15.45 20.06
C LEU A 12 -0.38 -16.25 18.76
N ALA A 13 -0.84 -17.50 18.69
CA ALA A 13 -0.60 -18.39 17.55
C ALA A 13 -1.33 -17.92 16.29
N ARG A 14 -2.61 -17.54 16.40
CA ARG A 14 -3.43 -17.06 15.27
C ARG A 14 -2.94 -15.71 14.74
N ALA A 15 -2.56 -14.80 15.62
CA ALA A 15 -1.97 -13.52 15.25
C ALA A 15 -0.63 -13.70 14.50
N LYS A 16 0.25 -14.59 15.00
CA LYS A 16 1.50 -14.95 14.32
C LYS A 16 1.25 -15.58 12.95
N ALA A 17 0.25 -16.46 12.83
CA ALA A 17 -0.10 -17.08 11.56
C ALA A 17 -0.62 -16.07 10.53
N LEU A 18 -1.45 -15.11 10.96
CA LEU A 18 -1.91 -14.00 10.11
C LEU A 18 -0.74 -13.12 9.64
N GLN A 19 0.17 -12.77 10.54
CA GLN A 19 1.36 -12.01 10.18
C GLN A 19 2.22 -12.77 9.15
N ALA A 20 2.48 -14.06 9.38
CA ALA A 20 3.25 -14.89 8.47
C ALA A 20 2.58 -15.03 7.08
N SER A 21 1.25 -15.08 7.04
CA SER A 21 0.47 -15.06 5.79
C SER A 21 0.63 -13.72 5.07
N PHE A 22 0.56 -12.61 5.80
CA PHE A 22 0.76 -11.26 5.25
C PHE A 22 2.16 -11.09 4.66
N ASP A 23 3.20 -11.50 5.39
CA ASP A 23 4.59 -11.47 4.94
C ASP A 23 4.84 -12.36 3.71
N ARG A 24 4.16 -13.51 3.63
CA ARG A 24 4.21 -14.39 2.45
C ARG A 24 3.57 -13.71 1.25
N THR A 25 2.42 -13.07 1.41
CA THR A 25 1.72 -12.35 0.34
C THR A 25 2.55 -11.20 -0.19
N ILE A 26 3.18 -10.40 0.69
CA ILE A 26 4.08 -9.32 0.27
C ILE A 26 5.24 -9.89 -0.54
N ARG A 27 5.88 -10.96 -0.05
CA ARG A 27 6.99 -11.61 -0.79
C ARG A 27 6.56 -12.07 -2.18
N ASN A 28 5.41 -12.73 -2.29
CA ASN A 28 4.87 -13.20 -3.56
C ASN A 28 4.56 -12.03 -4.51
N MET A 29 3.97 -10.94 -4.02
CA MET A 29 3.73 -9.76 -4.84
C MET A 29 5.04 -9.13 -5.32
N THR A 30 6.04 -9.00 -4.43
CA THR A 30 7.34 -8.43 -4.80
C THR A 30 8.14 -9.29 -5.76
N SER A 31 7.94 -10.62 -5.78
CA SER A 31 8.61 -11.49 -6.74
C SER A 31 8.08 -11.31 -8.17
N HIS A 32 6.85 -10.83 -8.32
CA HIS A 32 6.23 -10.56 -9.63
C HIS A 32 6.61 -9.17 -10.18
N VAL A 33 7.32 -8.34 -9.41
CA VAL A 33 7.92 -7.10 -9.89
C VAL A 33 9.21 -7.44 -10.63
N GLU A 34 9.05 -7.89 -11.87
CA GLU A 34 10.14 -8.30 -12.74
C GLU A 34 10.55 -7.22 -13.74
N SER A 35 11.81 -7.31 -14.16
CA SER A 35 12.41 -6.42 -15.17
C SER A 35 11.65 -6.41 -16.48
N THR A 36 11.06 -7.53 -16.89
CA THR A 36 10.29 -7.66 -18.13
C THR A 36 9.10 -6.70 -18.20
N SER A 37 8.33 -6.55 -17.12
CA SER A 37 7.17 -5.65 -17.08
C SER A 37 7.57 -4.17 -17.10
N ILE A 38 8.67 -3.83 -16.42
CA ILE A 38 9.17 -2.44 -16.35
C ILE A 38 9.92 -2.06 -17.64
N THR A 39 10.69 -2.97 -18.23
CA THR A 39 11.39 -2.74 -19.51
C THR A 39 10.39 -2.57 -20.65
N GLN A 40 9.27 -3.29 -20.64
CA GLN A 40 8.19 -3.09 -21.61
C GLN A 40 7.51 -1.72 -21.46
N ALA A 41 7.40 -1.20 -20.24
CA ALA A 41 6.86 0.14 -19.99
C ALA A 41 7.88 1.26 -20.32
N PHE A 42 9.18 0.99 -20.21
CA PHE A 42 10.27 1.96 -20.40
C PHE A 42 11.28 1.48 -21.44
N VAL A 43 10.84 1.37 -22.69
CA VAL A 43 11.61 0.77 -23.81
C VAL A 43 12.97 1.44 -24.06
N TYR A 44 13.12 2.73 -23.73
CA TYR A 44 14.35 3.50 -23.96
C TYR A 44 15.24 3.65 -22.71
N ALA A 45 14.85 3.08 -21.57
CA ALA A 45 15.62 3.22 -20.34
C ALA A 45 16.86 2.30 -20.33
N ASN A 46 17.99 2.82 -19.85
CA ASN A 46 19.18 2.03 -19.55
C ASN A 46 18.81 0.92 -18.53
N PRO A 47 19.30 -0.33 -18.72
CA PRO A 47 19.18 -1.42 -17.74
C PRO A 47 19.46 -1.05 -16.28
N GLU A 48 20.41 -0.16 -15.99
CA GLU A 48 20.71 0.32 -14.63
C GLU A 48 19.55 1.13 -14.03
N ILE A 49 18.89 1.95 -14.84
CA ILE A 49 17.71 2.74 -14.43
C ILE A 49 16.54 1.80 -14.17
N VAL A 50 16.34 0.82 -15.06
CA VAL A 50 15.30 -0.21 -14.91
C VAL A 50 15.50 -1.02 -13.62
N ASN A 51 16.73 -1.45 -13.34
CA ASN A 51 17.05 -2.18 -12.10
C ASN A 51 16.81 -1.33 -10.84
N THR A 52 17.18 -0.05 -10.90
CA THR A 52 16.93 0.88 -9.81
C THR A 52 15.43 1.07 -9.57
N LEU A 53 14.63 1.23 -10.62
CA LEU A 53 13.17 1.34 -10.53
C LEU A 53 12.52 0.09 -9.95
N ILE A 54 12.98 -1.11 -10.34
CA ILE A 54 12.52 -2.38 -9.76
C ILE A 54 12.75 -2.41 -8.25
N GLU A 55 13.99 -2.14 -7.82
CA GLU A 55 14.35 -2.22 -6.40
C GLU A 55 13.68 -1.13 -5.56
N GLN A 56 13.55 0.08 -6.10
CA GLN A 56 12.76 1.14 -5.46
C GLN A 56 11.29 0.75 -5.32
N THR A 57 10.69 0.17 -6.36
CA THR A 57 9.29 -0.27 -6.34
C THR A 57 9.07 -1.37 -5.31
N LYS A 58 9.95 -2.39 -5.27
CA LYS A 58 9.88 -3.45 -4.24
C LYS A 58 10.03 -2.88 -2.84
N THR A 59 10.93 -1.92 -2.64
CA THR A 59 11.19 -1.28 -1.35
C THR A 59 9.98 -0.48 -0.89
N LEU A 60 9.40 0.35 -1.77
CA LEU A 60 8.18 1.11 -1.50
C LEU A 60 7.00 0.20 -1.16
N LEU A 61 6.80 -0.88 -1.93
CA LEU A 61 5.71 -1.82 -1.70
C LEU A 61 5.84 -2.50 -0.33
N LYS A 62 7.05 -2.95 0.02
CA LYS A 62 7.33 -3.56 1.33
C LYS A 62 7.09 -2.59 2.47
N HIS A 63 7.62 -1.37 2.39
CA HIS A 63 7.43 -0.36 3.43
C HIS A 63 5.97 -0.01 3.60
N TYR A 64 5.25 0.28 2.51
CA TYR A 64 3.84 0.62 2.57
C TYR A 64 2.99 -0.51 3.17
N ALA A 65 3.25 -1.75 2.76
CA ALA A 65 2.53 -2.91 3.27
C ALA A 65 2.81 -3.17 4.75
N HIS A 66 4.07 -3.02 5.18
CA HIS A 66 4.46 -3.17 6.58
C HIS A 66 3.86 -2.07 7.47
N ASP A 67 3.95 -0.80 7.06
CA ASP A 67 3.35 0.32 7.78
C ASP A 67 1.83 0.15 7.91
N ARG A 68 1.18 -0.40 6.86
CA ARG A 68 -0.24 -0.72 6.93
C ARG A 68 -0.56 -1.89 7.85
N TRP A 69 0.29 -2.91 7.90
CA TRP A 69 0.15 -3.99 8.87
C TRP A 69 0.25 -3.47 10.31
N GLU A 70 1.27 -2.67 10.63
CA GLU A 70 1.46 -2.12 11.98
C GLU A 70 0.34 -1.13 12.35
N SER A 71 -0.12 -0.30 11.41
CA SER A 71 -1.30 0.56 11.60
C SER A 71 -2.56 -0.26 11.91
N LEU A 72 -2.78 -1.36 11.18
CA LEU A 72 -3.94 -2.24 11.35
C LEU A 72 -3.89 -2.99 12.70
N LYS A 73 -2.70 -3.44 13.09
CA LYS A 73 -2.43 -4.10 14.37
C LYS A 73 -2.72 -3.18 15.55
N ASN A 74 -2.33 -1.90 15.45
CA ASN A 74 -2.46 -0.91 16.53
C ASN A 74 -3.86 -0.27 16.62
N GLU A 75 -4.53 0.03 15.50
CA GLU A 75 -5.83 0.73 15.53
C GLU A 75 -7.04 -0.18 15.77
N LYS A 76 -6.94 -1.48 15.46
CA LYS A 76 -8.10 -2.40 15.47
C LYS A 76 -7.95 -3.61 16.38
N SER A 77 -6.84 -3.68 17.12
CA SER A 77 -6.45 -4.80 17.99
C SER A 77 -6.77 -6.17 17.37
N ILE A 78 -6.28 -6.41 16.15
CA ILE A 78 -6.35 -7.74 15.50
C ILE A 78 -5.84 -8.85 16.42
N ILE A 79 -4.89 -8.52 17.30
CA ILE A 79 -4.39 -9.42 18.35
C ILE A 79 -5.50 -9.77 19.34
N GLU A 80 -6.26 -8.81 19.84
CA GLU A 80 -7.41 -9.04 20.72
C GLU A 80 -8.51 -9.83 20.01
N LEU A 81 -8.74 -9.58 18.72
CA LEU A 81 -9.69 -10.38 17.93
C LEU A 81 -9.23 -11.83 17.78
N CYS A 82 -7.95 -12.04 17.52
CA CYS A 82 -7.38 -13.39 17.49
C CYS A 82 -7.57 -14.09 18.83
N ASP A 83 -7.27 -13.40 19.93
CA ASP A 83 -7.47 -13.91 21.29
C ASP A 83 -8.94 -14.27 21.54
N MET A 84 -9.88 -13.39 21.19
CA MET A 84 -11.31 -13.65 21.34
C MET A 84 -11.75 -14.88 20.54
N PHE A 85 -11.25 -15.04 19.31
CA PHE A 85 -11.54 -16.23 18.50
C PHE A 85 -10.94 -17.49 19.11
N ASP A 86 -9.71 -17.45 19.61
CA ASP A 86 -9.06 -18.59 20.26
C ASP A 86 -9.83 -19.03 21.51
N ARG A 87 -10.30 -18.08 22.33
CA ARG A 87 -11.15 -18.36 23.51
C ARG A 87 -12.50 -18.96 23.11
N LEU A 88 -13.11 -18.44 22.05
CA LEU A 88 -14.42 -18.91 21.58
C LEU A 88 -14.31 -20.33 21.03
N GLU A 89 -13.24 -20.64 20.28
CA GLU A 89 -12.95 -21.99 19.79
C GLU A 89 -12.69 -22.97 20.94
N ALA A 90 -11.87 -22.59 21.92
CA ALA A 90 -11.62 -23.41 23.09
C ALA A 90 -12.90 -23.70 23.89
N THR A 91 -13.79 -22.72 24.00
CA THR A 91 -15.09 -22.88 24.68
C THR A 91 -16.04 -23.77 23.88
N ALA A 92 -16.09 -23.60 22.56
CA ALA A 92 -16.90 -24.43 21.68
C ALA A 92 -16.45 -25.91 21.71
N LEU A 93 -15.14 -26.17 21.73
CA LEU A 93 -14.59 -27.52 21.87
C LEU A 93 -15.03 -28.18 23.17
N LYS A 94 -14.92 -27.46 24.31
CA LYS A 94 -15.39 -27.98 25.61
C LYS A 94 -16.88 -28.31 25.62
N HIS A 95 -17.71 -27.48 24.98
CA HIS A 95 -19.14 -27.75 24.86
C HIS A 95 -19.41 -29.00 24.01
N LEU A 96 -18.66 -29.17 22.92
CA LEU A 96 -18.78 -30.32 22.04
C LEU A 96 -18.36 -31.63 22.73
N GLU A 97 -17.27 -31.58 23.52
CA GLU A 97 -16.82 -32.68 24.39
C GLU A 97 -17.85 -33.01 25.48
N ALA A 98 -18.57 -32.01 25.98
CA ALA A 98 -19.68 -32.17 26.93
C ALA A 98 -20.98 -32.69 26.27
N GLY A 99 -20.96 -33.00 24.97
CA GLY A 99 -22.10 -33.57 24.23
C GLY A 99 -23.14 -32.56 23.74
N LEU A 100 -22.85 -31.25 23.84
CA LEU A 100 -23.70 -30.22 23.24
C LEU A 100 -23.56 -30.27 21.71
N VAL A 101 -24.67 -30.46 21.01
CA VAL A 101 -24.68 -30.47 19.55
C VAL A 101 -24.66 -29.02 19.05
N PRO A 102 -23.66 -28.63 18.23
CA PRO A 102 -23.62 -27.28 17.68
C PRO A 102 -24.86 -27.04 16.81
N HIS A 103 -25.54 -25.93 17.07
CA HIS A 103 -26.70 -25.52 16.29
C HIS A 103 -26.24 -25.15 14.87
N ARG A 104 -26.88 -25.72 13.83
CA ARG A 104 -26.59 -25.33 12.44
C ARG A 104 -27.03 -23.89 12.23
N LEU A 105 -26.12 -23.06 11.71
CA LEU A 105 -26.45 -21.73 11.21
C LEU A 105 -27.58 -21.86 10.16
N THR A 106 -28.78 -21.42 10.52
CA THR A 106 -29.93 -21.34 9.61
C THR A 106 -29.81 -20.07 8.76
N ARG A 107 -30.49 -19.98 7.61
CA ARG A 107 -30.47 -18.73 6.81
C ARG A 107 -31.32 -17.60 7.42
N ASP A 108 -31.83 -17.77 8.63
CA ASP A 108 -32.66 -16.81 9.34
C ASP A 108 -31.77 -15.73 10.01
N PRO A 109 -31.77 -14.47 9.51
CA PRO A 109 -30.87 -13.42 9.98
C PRO A 109 -31.10 -13.00 11.44
N GLN A 110 -32.22 -13.39 12.08
CA GLN A 110 -32.43 -13.16 13.51
C GLN A 110 -31.72 -14.22 14.39
N LEU A 111 -31.33 -15.36 13.83
CA LEU A 111 -30.75 -16.50 14.56
C LEU A 111 -29.31 -16.85 14.13
N SER A 112 -28.76 -16.27 13.06
CA SER A 112 -27.56 -16.81 12.43
C SER A 112 -26.45 -15.84 12.03
N ILE A 113 -26.48 -14.61 12.53
CA ILE A 113 -25.25 -13.81 12.54
C ILE A 113 -24.81 -13.68 13.99
N PRO A 114 -23.71 -14.33 14.41
CA PRO A 114 -23.14 -14.10 15.73
C PRO A 114 -23.01 -12.57 15.89
N PRO A 115 -23.59 -11.97 16.94
CA PRO A 115 -23.55 -10.52 17.15
C PRO A 115 -22.13 -9.94 17.02
N LEU A 116 -21.12 -10.75 17.36
CA LEU A 116 -19.71 -10.51 17.13
C LEU A 116 -19.34 -10.23 15.65
N VAL A 117 -19.85 -10.99 14.68
CA VAL A 117 -19.55 -10.77 13.26
C VAL A 117 -20.16 -9.46 12.76
N LEU A 118 -21.37 -9.10 13.21
CA LEU A 118 -21.97 -7.79 12.89
C LEU A 118 -21.22 -6.64 13.57
N GLN A 119 -20.79 -6.83 14.82
CA GLN A 119 -19.94 -5.89 15.53
C GLN A 119 -18.58 -5.70 14.86
N LEU A 120 -18.07 -6.70 14.14
CA LEU A 120 -16.81 -6.61 13.39
C LEU A 120 -16.96 -5.86 12.07
N ILE A 121 -18.04 -6.09 11.33
CA ILE A 121 -18.21 -5.52 9.98
C ILE A 121 -18.25 -3.99 10.02
N ALA A 122 -18.91 -3.38 11.01
CA ALA A 122 -19.05 -1.93 11.07
C ALA A 122 -17.71 -1.17 11.27
N PRO A 123 -16.83 -1.52 12.22
CA PRO A 123 -15.49 -0.96 12.35
C PRO A 123 -14.61 -1.19 11.11
N PHE A 124 -14.66 -2.39 10.50
CA PHE A 124 -13.90 -2.67 9.29
C PHE A 124 -14.33 -1.78 8.13
N LEU A 125 -15.63 -1.66 7.87
CA LEU A 125 -16.17 -0.81 6.82
C LEU A 125 -15.90 0.67 7.08
N SER A 126 -16.02 1.12 8.33
CA SER A 126 -15.71 2.51 8.73
C SER A 126 -14.25 2.87 8.43
N HIS A 127 -13.32 1.98 8.80
CA HIS A 127 -11.90 2.19 8.52
C HIS A 127 -11.59 2.15 7.02
N TYR A 128 -12.15 1.22 6.26
CA TYR A 128 -11.97 1.20 4.80
C TYR A 128 -12.43 2.51 4.17
N ARG A 129 -13.58 3.05 4.60
CA ARG A 129 -14.06 4.36 4.16
C ARG A 129 -13.11 5.49 4.54
N SER A 130 -12.60 5.49 5.77
CA SER A 130 -11.64 6.50 6.25
C SER A 130 -10.32 6.47 5.45
N VAL A 131 -9.77 5.28 5.20
CA VAL A 131 -8.54 5.11 4.42
C VAL A 131 -8.73 5.57 2.98
N ILE A 132 -9.85 5.20 2.34
CA ILE A 132 -10.18 5.67 0.98
C ILE A 132 -10.28 7.19 0.95
N ALA A 133 -10.93 7.81 1.94
CA ALA A 133 -11.06 9.26 2.03
C ALA A 133 -9.70 9.95 2.26
N GLY A 134 -8.83 9.38 3.08
CA GLY A 134 -7.46 9.87 3.27
C GLY A 134 -6.60 9.72 2.01
N GLN A 135 -6.76 8.62 1.28
CA GLN A 135 -6.07 8.40 0.01
C GLN A 135 -6.53 9.40 -1.05
N ARG A 136 -7.83 9.67 -1.16
CA ARG A 136 -8.36 10.68 -2.09
C ARG A 136 -7.76 12.06 -1.81
N ARG A 137 -7.75 12.49 -0.54
CA ARG A 137 -7.14 13.77 -0.15
C ARG A 137 -5.65 13.86 -0.51
N ARG A 138 -4.88 12.79 -0.27
CA ARG A 138 -3.46 12.76 -0.66
C ARG A 138 -3.28 12.80 -2.18
N ASN A 139 -4.10 12.06 -2.93
CA ASN A 139 -4.05 12.08 -4.39
C ASN A 139 -4.41 13.47 -4.94
N GLU A 140 -5.40 14.15 -4.37
CA GLU A 140 -5.76 15.53 -4.73
C GLU A 140 -4.59 16.49 -4.47
N LEU A 141 -3.93 16.39 -3.32
CA LEU A 141 -2.77 17.21 -2.98
C LEU A 141 -1.61 16.99 -3.97
N VAL A 142 -1.27 15.72 -4.24
CA VAL A 142 -0.21 15.37 -5.19
C VAL A 142 -0.57 15.87 -6.59
N HIS A 143 -1.82 15.72 -7.02
CA HIS A 143 -2.26 16.20 -8.32
C HIS A 143 -2.14 17.73 -8.44
N ALA A 144 -2.49 18.47 -7.38
CA ALA A 144 -2.31 19.92 -7.33
C ALA A 144 -0.82 20.32 -7.39
N GLN A 145 0.07 19.56 -6.73
CA GLN A 145 1.52 19.79 -6.82
C GLN A 145 2.06 19.52 -8.22
N ILE A 146 1.62 18.45 -8.88
CA ILE A 146 2.00 18.13 -10.27
C ILE A 146 1.57 19.25 -11.21
N LEU A 147 0.33 19.75 -11.08
CA LEU A 147 -0.14 20.86 -11.90
C LEU A 147 0.71 22.11 -11.70
N LYS A 148 1.05 22.44 -10.44
CA LYS A 148 1.92 23.58 -10.14
C LYS A 148 3.31 23.42 -10.76
N GLN A 149 3.89 22.22 -10.69
CA GLN A 149 5.19 21.93 -11.32
C GLN A 149 5.13 21.99 -12.84
N ALA A 150 4.04 21.52 -13.45
CA ALA A 150 3.83 21.60 -14.90
C ALA A 150 3.74 23.07 -15.36
N THR A 151 2.97 23.90 -14.66
CA THR A 151 2.86 25.33 -15.01
C THR A 151 4.19 26.07 -14.86
N GLU A 152 4.99 25.72 -13.84
CA GLU A 152 6.33 26.29 -13.69
C GLU A 152 7.28 25.81 -14.79
N ALA A 153 7.19 24.55 -15.21
CA ALA A 153 7.96 24.03 -16.32
C ALA A 153 7.62 24.76 -17.63
N ASP A 154 6.34 24.97 -17.94
CA ASP A 154 5.90 25.72 -19.12
C ASP A 154 6.42 27.17 -19.09
N ARG A 155 6.39 27.81 -17.91
CA ARG A 155 6.94 29.16 -17.71
C ARG A 155 8.45 29.19 -17.98
N LEU A 156 9.20 28.23 -17.43
CA LEU A 156 10.64 28.13 -17.62
C LEU A 156 11.01 27.84 -19.08
N GLU A 157 10.25 26.99 -19.76
CA GLU A 157 10.44 26.69 -21.18
C GLU A 157 10.24 27.95 -22.04
N LYS A 158 9.22 28.76 -21.72
CA LYS A 158 9.02 30.06 -22.36
C LYS A 158 10.16 31.04 -22.09
N ASP A 159 10.58 31.20 -20.83
CA ASP A 159 11.71 32.06 -20.47
C ASP A 159 13.00 31.65 -21.20
N ILE A 160 13.23 30.35 -21.39
CA ILE A 160 14.38 29.83 -22.15
C ILE A 160 14.25 30.15 -23.64
N ALA A 161 13.07 29.95 -24.23
CA ALA A 161 12.82 30.25 -25.63
C ALA A 161 13.04 31.74 -25.95
N ASP A 162 12.52 32.63 -25.09
CA ASP A 162 12.69 34.08 -25.23
C ASP A 162 14.18 34.46 -25.15
N ARG A 163 14.91 33.93 -24.16
CA ARG A 163 16.37 34.16 -24.03
C ARG A 163 17.18 33.63 -25.21
N MET A 164 16.80 32.48 -25.77
CA MET A 164 17.46 31.94 -26.96
C MET A 164 17.22 32.82 -28.19
N SER A 165 16.01 33.37 -28.34
CA SER A 165 15.71 34.34 -29.39
C SER A 165 16.56 35.60 -29.26
N ASP A 166 16.66 36.17 -28.05
CA ASP A 166 17.47 37.37 -27.78
C ASP A 166 18.96 37.14 -28.05
N MET A 167 19.50 35.97 -27.65
CA MET A 167 20.87 35.59 -27.96
C MET A 167 21.10 35.47 -29.46
N LYS A 168 20.17 34.85 -30.20
CA LYS A 168 20.27 34.71 -31.65
C LYS A 168 20.31 36.07 -32.34
N LEU A 169 19.43 36.99 -31.96
CA LEU A 169 19.42 38.38 -32.47
C LEU A 169 20.73 39.11 -32.16
N SER A 170 21.29 38.90 -30.96
CA SER A 170 22.57 39.49 -30.56
C SER A 170 23.73 38.95 -31.38
N ILE A 171 23.75 37.65 -31.68
CA ILE A 171 24.75 37.02 -32.55
C ILE A 171 24.66 37.58 -33.97
N GLU A 172 23.45 37.64 -34.55
CA GLU A 172 23.22 38.20 -35.89
C GLU A 172 23.69 39.66 -36.00
N GLN A 173 23.47 40.47 -34.96
CA GLN A 173 23.98 41.85 -34.90
C GLN A 173 25.52 41.90 -34.88
N ILE A 174 26.16 41.09 -34.06
CA ILE A 174 27.64 41.03 -33.99
C ILE A 174 28.22 40.60 -35.35
N GLU A 175 27.65 39.57 -35.97
CA GLU A 175 28.07 39.10 -37.30
C GLU A 175 27.91 40.20 -38.36
N SER A 176 26.82 40.95 -38.33
CA SER A 176 26.60 42.07 -39.26
C SER A 176 27.62 43.21 -39.09
N VAL A 177 28.00 43.54 -37.85
CA VAL A 177 29.01 44.56 -37.55
C VAL A 177 30.39 44.10 -38.00
N MET A 178 30.72 42.82 -37.79
CA MET A 178 31.98 42.24 -38.25
C MET A 178 32.08 42.22 -39.77
N ALA A 179 30.99 41.91 -40.48
CA ALA A 179 30.96 41.90 -41.95
C ALA A 179 31.09 43.28 -42.59
N GLN A 180 30.74 44.37 -41.88
CA GLN A 180 30.89 45.75 -42.36
C GLN A 180 32.30 46.34 -42.12
N GLN A 181 33.15 45.67 -41.33
CA GLN A 181 34.50 46.12 -40.99
C GLN A 181 35.61 45.45 -41.82
N THR A 182 35.25 44.53 -42.71
CA THR A 182 36.11 43.89 -43.73
C THR A 182 35.77 44.40 -45.12
#